data_AF-X1FDM1-F1
#
_entry.id   AF-X1FDM1-F1
#
_cell.length_a   1.000
_cell.length_b   1.000
_cell.length_c   1.000
_cell.angle_alpha   90.00
_cell.angle_beta   90.00
_cell.angle_gamma   90.00
#
_symmetry.space_group_name_H-M   'P 1'
#
loop_
_entity.id
_entity.type
_entity.pdbx_description
1 polymer ?
#
loop_
_entity_poly.entity_id
_entity_poly.type
_entity_poly.pdbx_seq_one_letter_code
_entity_poly.pdbx_strand_id
1 'polypeptide(L)'
;IGDEYIFTLQEARHHFEYLLKNSTNLCFFGHTHRRAIYHHTIKGNFKDHTGKESLKLRKMDYYMINPGGVGQPRDYDSRSSFLFYDSDKNKIEMVRLEYDIEKCAQKVLDAGLDTRLAQRLFFGM
;
A
#
# COMPACT_ATOMS: atom_id res chain seq x y z
N ILE A 1 13.24 6.63 -6.34
CA ILE A 1 11.88 6.52 -5.75
C ILE A 1 11.98 5.46 -4.66
N GLY A 2 12.61 5.78 -3.52
CA GLY A 2 12.93 4.79 -2.48
C GLY A 2 12.53 5.26 -1.08
N ASP A 3 12.89 6.49 -0.73
CA ASP A 3 12.82 6.96 0.67
C ASP A 3 11.70 7.98 0.94
N GLU A 4 10.90 8.33 -0.07
CA GLU A 4 9.83 9.31 0.08
C GLU A 4 8.51 8.65 0.50
N TYR A 5 7.89 9.22 1.54
CA TYR A 5 6.58 8.81 2.00
C TYR A 5 5.50 9.43 1.12
N ILE A 6 4.80 8.60 0.35
CA ILE A 6 3.69 9.02 -0.51
C ILE A 6 2.37 8.66 0.20
N PHE A 7 1.73 9.65 0.81
CA PHE A 7 0.45 9.51 1.52
C PHE A 7 -0.75 10.01 0.73
N THR A 8 -0.51 10.86 -0.27
CA THR A 8 -1.56 11.56 -1.01
C THR A 8 -1.34 11.47 -2.52
N LEU A 9 -2.43 11.66 -3.27
CA LEU A 9 -2.36 11.78 -4.72
C LEU A 9 -1.45 12.95 -5.15
N GLN A 10 -1.41 14.04 -4.39
CA GLN A 10 -0.60 15.21 -4.72
C GLN A 10 0.90 14.90 -4.66
N GLU A 11 1.35 14.15 -3.66
CA GLU A 11 2.74 13.66 -3.58
C GLU A 11 3.03 12.71 -4.75
N ALA A 12 2.11 11.78 -5.03
CA ALA A 12 2.26 10.80 -6.11
C ALA A 12 2.43 11.43 -7.50
N ARG A 13 1.85 12.61 -7.75
CA ARG A 13 1.93 13.31 -9.05
C ARG A 13 3.37 13.53 -9.53
N HIS A 14 4.28 13.91 -8.64
CA HIS A 14 5.68 14.14 -8.99
C HIS A 14 6.40 12.86 -9.44
N HIS A 15 5.94 11.70 -8.96
CA HIS A 15 6.50 10.41 -9.34
C HIS A 15 5.93 9.89 -10.66
N PHE A 16 4.68 10.23 -11.01
CA PHE A 16 4.11 9.84 -12.30
C PHE A 16 4.91 10.37 -13.49
N GLU A 17 5.55 11.53 -13.38
CA GLU A 17 6.47 12.05 -14.41
C GLU A 17 7.64 11.11 -14.67
N TYR A 18 8.18 10.48 -13.62
CA TYR A 18 9.24 9.50 -13.75
C TYR A 18 8.72 8.21 -14.41
N LEU A 19 7.55 7.73 -14.02
CA LEU A 19 6.92 6.56 -14.66
C LEU A 19 6.70 6.78 -16.16
N LEU A 20 6.20 7.96 -16.54
CA LEU A 20 6.01 8.37 -17.94
C LEU A 20 7.32 8.35 -18.73
N LYS A 21 8.37 9.00 -18.20
CA LYS A 21 9.70 9.06 -18.85
C LYS A 21 10.32 7.68 -19.07
N ASN A 22 10.04 6.73 -18.19
CA ASN A 22 10.59 5.37 -18.26
C ASN A 22 9.64 4.35 -18.89
N SER A 23 8.48 4.79 -19.41
CA SER A 23 7.45 3.89 -19.98
C SER A 23 6.98 2.78 -19.02
N THR A 24 6.99 3.05 -17.71
CA THR A 24 6.57 2.09 -16.68
C THR A 24 5.15 2.42 -16.25
N ASN A 25 4.17 1.61 -16.67
CA ASN A 25 2.74 1.85 -16.41
C ASN A 25 2.24 1.33 -15.04
N LEU A 26 3.04 0.55 -14.33
CA LEU A 26 2.68 0.00 -13.02
C LEU A 26 3.87 0.05 -12.06
N CYS A 27 3.69 0.73 -10.94
CA CYS A 27 4.66 0.81 -9.86
C CYS A 27 4.03 0.36 -8.55
N PHE A 28 4.59 -0.67 -7.93
CA PHE A 28 4.28 -1.04 -6.56
C PHE A 28 5.26 -0.34 -5.62
N PHE A 29 4.76 0.28 -4.55
CA PHE A 29 5.57 0.97 -3.55
C PHE A 29 5.11 0.64 -2.14
N GLY A 30 5.90 0.99 -1.13
CA GLY A 30 5.66 0.62 0.27
C GLY A 30 6.02 1.75 1.24
N HIS A 31 6.71 1.38 2.33
CA HIS A 31 7.24 2.26 3.40
C HIS A 31 6.19 2.95 4.30
N THR A 32 5.09 3.44 3.75
CA THR A 32 4.05 4.12 4.54
C THR A 32 3.24 3.16 5.42
N HIS A 33 3.21 1.87 5.06
CA HIS A 33 2.34 0.83 5.64
C HIS A 33 0.84 1.14 5.52
N ARG A 34 0.47 2.01 4.58
CA ARG A 34 -0.92 2.43 4.30
C ARG A 34 -1.26 2.08 2.88
N ARG A 35 -2.45 1.51 2.67
CA ARG A 35 -2.93 1.20 1.32
C ARG A 35 -3.07 2.48 0.50
N ALA A 36 -2.70 2.40 -0.77
CA ALA A 36 -2.91 3.50 -1.72
C ALA A 36 -3.09 2.96 -3.13
N ILE A 37 -3.97 3.60 -3.90
CA ILE A 37 -4.13 3.30 -5.34
C ILE A 37 -4.25 4.62 -6.09
N TYR A 38 -3.13 5.12 -6.59
CA TYR A 38 -3.10 6.32 -7.42
C TYR A 38 -3.05 5.95 -8.89
N HIS A 39 -3.74 6.74 -9.70
CA HIS A 39 -3.96 6.44 -11.11
C HIS A 39 -3.85 7.72 -11.93
N HIS A 40 -2.93 7.73 -12.90
CA HIS A 40 -2.79 8.75 -13.93
C HIS A 40 -3.26 8.19 -15.27
N THR A 41 -4.36 8.72 -15.79
CA THR A 41 -4.94 8.28 -17.06
C THR A 41 -4.13 8.78 -18.25
N ILE A 42 -4.14 8.08 -19.38
CA ILE A 42 -3.55 8.52 -20.65
C ILE A 42 -4.09 9.87 -21.14
N LYS A 43 -5.27 10.30 -20.65
CA LYS A 43 -5.88 11.61 -20.93
C LYS A 43 -5.39 12.74 -20.00
N GLY A 44 -4.40 12.50 -19.15
CA GLY A 44 -3.82 13.50 -18.24
C GLY A 44 -4.54 13.68 -16.89
N ASN A 45 -5.58 12.89 -16.60
CA ASN A 45 -6.32 12.99 -15.34
C ASN A 45 -5.69 12.15 -14.23
N PHE A 46 -5.69 12.69 -13.01
CA PHE A 46 -5.26 11.98 -11.80
C PHE A 46 -6.47 11.54 -10.97
N LYS A 47 -6.42 10.33 -10.41
CA LYS A 47 -7.47 9.76 -9.58
C LYS A 47 -6.88 9.03 -8.38
N ASP A 48 -7.54 9.19 -7.24
CA ASP A 48 -7.30 8.39 -6.04
C ASP A 48 -8.39 7.31 -5.95
N HIS A 49 -7.98 6.05 -5.96
CA HIS A 49 -8.83 4.87 -5.77
C HIS A 49 -8.54 4.18 -4.43
N THR A 50 -7.84 4.84 -3.52
CA THR A 50 -7.55 4.33 -2.17
C THR A 50 -8.86 3.93 -1.48
N GLY A 51 -8.87 2.74 -0.87
CA GLY A 51 -10.07 2.12 -0.29
C GLY A 51 -10.82 1.16 -1.21
N LYS A 52 -10.46 1.05 -2.50
CA LYS A 52 -10.98 -0.04 -3.34
C LYS A 52 -10.29 -1.36 -3.01
N GLU A 53 -11.09 -2.40 -2.81
CA GLU A 53 -10.58 -3.77 -2.62
C GLU A 53 -10.17 -4.45 -3.93
N SER A 54 -10.64 -3.96 -5.09
CA SER A 54 -10.26 -4.52 -6.39
C SER A 54 -10.31 -3.46 -7.49
N LEU A 55 -9.35 -3.52 -8.41
CA LEU A 55 -9.29 -2.61 -9.56
C LEU A 55 -8.73 -3.30 -10.81
N LYS A 56 -9.46 -3.18 -11.93
CA LYS A 56 -8.93 -3.53 -13.26
C LYS A 56 -8.08 -2.38 -13.79
N LEU A 57 -6.84 -2.69 -14.15
CA LEU A 57 -5.84 -1.76 -14.67
C LEU A 57 -5.99 -1.63 -16.19
N ARG A 58 -5.99 -0.40 -16.70
CA ARG A 58 -6.06 -0.14 -18.14
C ARG A 58 -4.64 -0.07 -18.70
N LYS A 59 -4.38 -0.78 -19.81
CA LYS A 59 -3.04 -1.00 -20.36
C LYS A 59 -2.21 0.27 -20.61
N MET A 60 -2.86 1.37 -21.00
CA MET A 60 -2.20 2.64 -21.35
C MET A 60 -2.14 3.64 -20.19
N ASP A 61 -2.79 3.32 -19.07
CA ASP A 61 -2.80 4.20 -17.90
C ASP A 61 -1.67 3.83 -16.94
N TYR A 62 -1.30 4.77 -16.08
CA TYR A 62 -0.21 4.63 -15.13
C TYR A 62 -0.78 4.48 -13.73
N TYR A 63 -0.23 3.54 -12.96
CA TYR A 63 -0.68 3.23 -11.61
C TYR A 63 0.49 3.20 -10.63
N MET A 64 0.28 3.80 -9.46
CA MET A 64 1.13 3.65 -8.29
C MET A 64 0.30 3.02 -7.18
N ILE A 65 0.72 1.87 -6.69
CA ILE A 65 -0.09 1.03 -5.80
C ILE A 65 0.73 0.65 -4.57
N ASN A 66 0.18 0.94 -3.38
CA ASN A 66 0.75 0.50 -2.12
C ASN A 66 -0.14 -0.58 -1.50
N PRO A 67 0.39 -1.80 -1.25
CA PRO A 67 -0.37 -2.89 -0.67
C PRO A 67 -0.70 -2.69 0.81
N GLY A 68 -0.11 -1.69 1.49
CA GLY A 68 -0.17 -1.53 2.94
C GLY A 68 0.93 -2.30 3.66
N GLY A 69 0.74 -2.55 4.96
CA GLY A 69 1.69 -3.28 5.80
C GLY A 69 1.22 -4.69 6.14
N VAL A 70 2.09 -5.69 5.94
CA VAL A 70 1.80 -7.09 6.34
C VAL A 70 1.87 -7.25 7.86
N GLY A 71 2.96 -6.80 8.48
CA GLY A 71 3.22 -7.01 9.92
C GLY A 71 2.96 -5.81 10.83
N GLN A 72 2.85 -4.61 10.27
CA GLN A 72 2.56 -3.38 11.04
C GLN A 72 1.76 -2.39 10.17
N PRO A 73 0.49 -2.65 9.84
CA PRO A 73 -0.37 -1.66 9.20
C PRO A 73 -0.38 -0.33 9.97
N ARG A 74 -0.48 0.80 9.28
CA ARG A 74 -0.49 2.15 9.89
C ARG A 74 -1.68 3.01 9.44
N ASP A 75 -2.79 2.37 9.15
CA ASP A 75 -4.04 2.99 8.69
C ASP A 75 -5.23 2.72 9.60
N TYR A 76 -4.98 2.43 10.88
CA TYR A 76 -6.00 2.18 11.92
C TYR A 76 -6.84 0.91 11.70
N ASP A 77 -6.44 0.05 10.77
CA ASP A 77 -6.94 -1.32 10.60
C ASP A 77 -5.79 -2.27 10.94
N SER A 78 -5.92 -2.98 12.06
CA SER A 78 -4.86 -3.87 12.58
C SER A 78 -4.63 -5.11 11.74
N ARG A 79 -5.55 -5.45 10.81
CA ARG A 79 -5.43 -6.64 9.95
C ARG A 79 -4.27 -6.47 8.97
N SER A 80 -3.55 -7.57 8.76
CA SER A 80 -2.46 -7.67 7.80
C SER A 80 -2.93 -7.23 6.42
N SER A 81 -2.09 -6.50 5.69
CA SER A 81 -2.42 -5.97 4.37
C SER A 81 -1.41 -6.36 3.31
N PHE A 82 -1.90 -6.92 2.21
CA PHE A 82 -1.15 -7.19 1.00
C PHE A 82 -2.06 -7.11 -0.24
N LEU A 83 -1.55 -7.39 -1.43
CA LEU A 83 -2.36 -7.49 -2.65
C LEU A 83 -1.97 -8.67 -3.52
N PHE A 84 -2.90 -9.12 -4.36
CA PHE A 84 -2.63 -9.95 -5.52
C PHE A 84 -2.67 -9.10 -6.79
N TYR A 85 -1.76 -9.38 -7.71
CA TYR A 85 -1.77 -8.83 -9.06
C TYR A 85 -1.88 -9.98 -10.08
N ASP A 86 -3.00 -10.02 -10.80
CA ASP A 86 -3.23 -10.93 -11.91
C ASP A 86 -2.81 -10.22 -13.21
N SER A 87 -1.63 -10.59 -13.72
CA SER A 87 -1.03 -10.00 -14.93
C SER A 87 -1.81 -10.32 -16.20
N ASP A 88 -2.45 -11.50 -16.26
CA ASP A 88 -3.21 -11.93 -17.44
C ASP A 88 -4.48 -11.11 -17.57
N LYS A 89 -5.17 -10.85 -16.45
CA LYS A 89 -6.39 -10.05 -16.40
C LYS A 89 -6.13 -8.55 -16.22
N ASN A 90 -4.89 -8.16 -15.94
CA ASN A 90 -4.50 -6.81 -15.52
C ASN A 90 -5.40 -6.30 -14.39
N LYS A 91 -5.43 -7.03 -13.26
CA LYS A 91 -6.29 -6.73 -12.12
C LYS A 91 -5.52 -6.84 -10.82
N ILE A 92 -5.77 -5.92 -9.90
CA ILE A 92 -5.32 -6.02 -8.51
C ILE A 92 -6.47 -6.34 -7.56
N GLU A 93 -6.17 -7.05 -6.49
CA GLU A 93 -7.06 -7.33 -5.37
C GLU A 93 -6.32 -7.05 -4.05
N MET A 94 -6.83 -6.11 -3.26
CA MET A 94 -6.29 -5.76 -1.94
C MET A 94 -6.87 -6.74 -0.92
N VAL A 95 -6.05 -7.23 0.00
CA VAL A 95 -6.45 -8.28 0.96
C VAL A 95 -6.14 -7.84 2.37
N ARG A 96 -7.19 -7.78 3.21
CA ARG A 96 -7.05 -7.72 4.67
C ARG A 96 -7.20 -9.11 5.23
N LEU A 97 -6.28 -9.49 6.11
CA LEU A 97 -6.30 -10.79 6.77
C LEU A 97 -6.11 -10.61 8.28
N GLU A 98 -7.03 -11.18 9.05
CA GLU A 98 -6.88 -11.29 10.50
C GLU A 98 -5.71 -12.22 10.84
N TYR A 99 -5.00 -11.90 11.92
CA TYR A 99 -3.93 -12.72 12.46
C TYR A 99 -3.93 -12.62 13.98
N ASP A 100 -3.17 -13.51 14.61
CA ASP A 100 -3.02 -13.57 16.06
C ASP A 100 -2.13 -12.41 16.56
N ILE A 101 -2.75 -11.24 16.73
CA ILE A 101 -2.12 -10.00 17.20
C ILE A 101 -1.55 -10.21 18.60
N GLU A 102 -2.28 -10.90 19.48
CA GLU A 102 -1.86 -11.16 20.86
C GLU A 102 -0.56 -11.95 20.90
N LYS A 103 -0.46 -13.03 20.13
CA LYS A 103 0.77 -13.82 20.03
C LYS A 103 1.92 -13.02 19.43
N CYS A 104 1.68 -12.17 18.45
CA CYS A 104 2.70 -11.29 17.89
C CYS A 104 3.18 -10.24 18.90
N ALA A 105 2.25 -9.60 19.61
CA ALA A 105 2.54 -8.64 20.67
C ALA A 105 3.33 -9.28 21.82
N GLN A 106 2.95 -10.49 22.25
CA GLN A 106 3.66 -11.21 23.30
C GLN A 106 5.11 -11.49 22.91
N LYS A 107 5.38 -11.90 21.66
CA LYS A 107 6.75 -12.07 21.18
C LYS A 107 7.59 -10.79 21.24
N VAL A 108 6.98 -9.62 20.99
CA VAL A 108 7.66 -8.32 21.12
C VAL A 108 8.04 -8.06 22.58
N LEU A 109 7.13 -8.36 23.52
CA LEU A 109 7.37 -8.19 24.96
C LEU A 109 8.41 -9.18 25.49
N ASP A 110 8.33 -10.45 25.10
CA ASP A 110 9.28 -11.50 25.49
C ASP A 110 10.69 -11.22 25.00
N ALA A 111 10.82 -10.51 23.87
CA ALA A 111 12.09 -10.03 23.34
C ALA A 111 12.66 -8.80 24.08
N GLY A 112 11.96 -8.28 25.09
CA GLY A 112 12.38 -7.10 25.86
C GLY A 112 12.29 -5.78 25.08
N LEU A 113 11.50 -5.74 24.00
CA LEU A 113 11.31 -4.54 23.19
C LEU A 113 10.30 -3.58 23.84
N ASP A 114 10.32 -2.32 23.39
CA ASP A 114 9.40 -1.29 23.89
C ASP A 114 7.94 -1.72 23.76
N THR A 115 7.18 -1.61 24.85
CA THR A 115 5.76 -1.98 24.94
C THR A 115 4.90 -1.26 23.91
N ARG A 116 5.30 -0.07 23.47
CA ARG A 116 4.62 0.70 22.41
C ARG A 116 4.63 -0.03 21.07
N LEU A 117 5.67 -0.83 20.77
CA LEU A 117 5.73 -1.62 19.55
C LEU A 117 4.68 -2.73 19.55
N ALA A 118 4.46 -3.37 20.71
CA ALA A 118 3.42 -4.38 20.87
C ALA A 118 2.02 -3.78 20.80
N GLN A 119 1.78 -2.66 21.51
CA GLN A 119 0.48 -1.98 21.55
C GLN A 119 0.03 -1.52 20.16
N ARG A 120 0.95 -0.99 19.35
CA ARG A 120 0.66 -0.49 18.01
C ARG A 120 0.08 -1.54 17.06
N LEU A 121 0.38 -2.83 17.26
CA LEU A 121 -0.19 -3.92 16.48
C LEU A 121 -1.72 -4.01 16.66
N PHE A 122 -2.23 -3.78 17.87
CA PHE A 122 -3.66 -3.83 18.17
C PHE A 122 -4.45 -2.72 17.50
N PHE A 123 -3.83 -1.54 17.32
CA PHE A 123 -4.50 -0.36 16.79
C PHE A 123 -4.20 -0.11 15.30
N GLY A 124 -3.31 -0.88 14.68
CA GLY A 124 -2.86 -0.62 13.30
C GLY A 124 -2.17 0.73 13.17
N MET A 125 -1.21 1.02 14.05
CA MET A 125 -0.49 2.30 14.14
C MET A 125 1.02 2.19 13.94
#